data_AF-A0A8C3SR86-F1
#
_entry.id   AF-A0A8C3SR86-F1
#
_cell.length_a   1.000
_cell.length_b   1.000
_cell.length_c   1.000
_cell.angle_alpha   90.00
_cell.angle_beta   90.00
_cell.angle_gamma   90.00
#
_symmetry.space_group_name_H-M   'P 1'
#
loop_
_entity.id
_entity.type
_entity.pdbx_description
1 polymer ?
#
loop_
_entity_poly.entity_id
_entity_poly.type
_entity_poly.pdbx_seq_one_letter_code
_entity_poly.pdbx_strand_id
1 'polypeptide(L)'
;MLWRHVDLKPYKINSRILWHLLRQHLRNSLRILKVRGAFYSLRKHEFLSPALLRALGKQCPSLHHLCLTQADLRRLPYDCIPSSLKSMKLSKCEIPAVWFQRSVSPETPRVLPQLQHLVIHNTPAFSDQHLLNISSQTSLKTLTLSRTYRLTDAGIQRAAPYLEDLECLVLRQCTITDAAVHFIGRHMKQLRSLEFSDSCFLTDAGLACLAALKCLETLHLQSRCKLSPGAIIAVCQALPQLRNLNVNGIDFEDQAIHKIQASLPNCRFQCAP
;
A
#
# COMPACT_ATOMS: atom_id res chain seq x y z
N MET A 1 -7.36 28.94 5.76
CA MET A 1 -8.18 27.87 6.38
C MET A 1 -7.25 26.85 7.06
N LEU A 2 -7.05 26.98 8.36
CA LEU A 2 -5.96 26.34 9.12
C LEU A 2 -6.10 24.82 9.35
N TRP A 3 -7.29 24.24 9.17
CA TRP A 3 -7.60 22.85 9.57
C TRP A 3 -7.84 21.88 8.40
N ARG A 4 -7.27 22.15 7.21
CA ARG A 4 -7.38 21.24 6.06
C ARG A 4 -6.52 19.98 6.21
N HIS A 5 -5.33 20.14 6.79
CA HIS A 5 -4.35 19.09 6.98
C HIS A 5 -3.98 19.06 8.46
N VAL A 6 -4.34 17.98 9.14
CA VAL A 6 -4.17 17.88 10.60
C VAL A 6 -3.32 16.66 10.90
N ASP A 7 -2.13 16.91 11.43
CA ASP A 7 -1.22 15.86 11.89
C ASP A 7 -1.18 15.84 13.42
N LEU A 8 -1.84 14.84 13.99
CA LEU A 8 -1.92 14.61 15.42
C LEU A 8 -0.93 13.54 15.91
N LYS A 9 -0.10 12.95 15.03
CA LYS A 9 0.82 11.87 15.44
C LYS A 9 1.86 12.28 16.50
N PRO A 10 2.41 13.50 16.51
CA PRO A 10 3.40 13.91 17.52
C PRO A 10 2.81 14.04 18.92
N TYR A 11 1.48 14.20 19.03
CA TYR A 11 0.81 14.55 20.27
C TYR A 11 0.19 13.32 20.94
N LYS A 12 0.25 13.26 22.28
CA LYS A 12 -0.46 12.25 23.07
C LYS A 12 -1.93 12.63 23.21
N ILE A 13 -2.73 12.27 22.21
CA ILE A 13 -4.16 12.55 22.17
C ILE A 13 -4.95 11.37 22.71
N ASN A 14 -6.04 11.64 23.42
CA ASN A 14 -7.04 10.64 23.82
C ASN A 14 -8.36 10.86 23.08
N SER A 15 -9.30 9.92 23.20
CA SER A 15 -10.59 10.00 22.49
C SER A 15 -11.39 11.26 22.82
N ARG A 16 -11.31 11.77 24.06
CA ARG A 16 -12.02 13.00 24.48
C ARG A 16 -11.50 14.24 23.77
N ILE A 17 -10.18 14.39 23.69
CA ILE A 17 -9.55 15.50 22.98
C ILE A 17 -9.89 15.42 21.49
N LEU A 18 -9.84 14.23 20.90
CA LEU A 18 -10.19 14.05 19.48
C LEU A 18 -11.66 14.40 19.20
N TRP A 19 -12.58 14.05 20.11
CA TRP A 19 -13.97 14.50 20.06
C TRP A 19 -14.13 16.01 20.18
N HIS A 20 -13.37 16.65 21.07
CA HIS A 20 -13.40 18.09 21.24
C HIS A 20 -12.90 18.81 19.98
N LEU A 21 -11.75 18.39 19.44
CA LEU A 21 -11.21 18.91 18.18
C LEU A 21 -12.21 18.73 17.04
N LEU A 22 -12.89 17.58 16.98
CA LEU A 22 -13.92 17.30 15.98
C LEU A 22 -15.05 18.33 16.01
N ARG A 23 -15.61 18.59 17.19
CA ARG A 23 -16.75 19.51 17.35
C ARG A 23 -16.39 20.98 17.12
N GLN A 24 -15.18 21.36 17.53
CA GLN A 24 -14.77 22.77 17.54
C GLN A 24 -14.07 23.22 16.26
N HIS A 25 -13.24 22.37 15.65
CA HIS A 25 -12.28 22.81 14.63
C HIS A 25 -12.29 21.98 13.35
N LEU A 26 -12.45 20.65 13.44
CA LEU A 26 -12.28 19.73 12.32
C LEU A 26 -13.53 19.58 11.45
N ARG A 27 -14.24 20.68 11.14
CA ARG A 27 -15.47 20.65 10.35
C ARG A 27 -15.19 20.43 8.85
N ASN A 28 -16.11 20.84 7.99
CA ASN A 28 -16.17 20.64 6.54
C ASN A 28 -14.86 20.87 5.75
N SER A 29 -13.88 21.61 6.27
CA SER A 29 -12.62 21.84 5.58
C SER A 29 -11.59 20.71 5.70
N LEU A 30 -11.76 19.76 6.63
CA LEU A 30 -10.76 18.73 6.87
C LEU A 30 -10.63 17.77 5.67
N ARG A 31 -9.42 17.63 5.14
CA ARG A 31 -9.09 16.74 4.01
C ARG A 31 -8.16 15.60 4.40
N ILE A 32 -7.23 15.87 5.31
CA ILE A 32 -6.24 14.90 5.78
C ILE A 32 -6.23 14.88 7.31
N LEU A 33 -6.39 13.68 7.87
CA LEU A 33 -6.26 13.43 9.30
C LEU A 33 -5.22 12.35 9.54
N LYS A 34 -4.18 12.67 10.31
CA LYS A 34 -3.16 11.70 10.74
C LYS A 34 -3.21 11.58 12.25
N VAL A 35 -3.34 10.37 12.76
CA VAL A 35 -3.53 10.13 14.20
C VAL A 35 -2.64 8.98 14.67
N ARG A 36 -2.03 9.17 15.83
CA ARG A 36 -1.34 8.11 16.56
C ARG A 36 -2.27 7.56 17.63
N GLY A 37 -2.51 6.26 17.59
CA GLY A 37 -3.28 5.56 18.61
C GLY A 37 -2.45 5.27 19.87
N ALA A 38 -3.06 4.53 20.78
CA ALA A 38 -2.41 4.03 21.98
C ALA A 38 -2.15 2.52 21.82
N PHE A 39 -0.92 2.15 21.48
CA PHE A 39 -0.47 0.76 21.57
C PHE A 39 -0.27 0.40 23.06
N TYR A 40 -0.87 -0.69 23.53
CA TYR A 40 -0.70 -1.21 24.91
C TYR A 40 -1.07 -0.26 26.06
N SER A 41 -2.15 0.52 25.94
CA SER A 41 -2.75 1.06 27.17
C SER A 41 -3.35 -0.12 27.96
N LEU A 42 -2.73 -0.48 29.09
CA LEU A 42 -3.28 -1.40 30.10
C LEU A 42 -4.71 -1.00 30.54
N ARG A 43 -5.09 0.27 30.30
CA ARG A 43 -6.47 0.74 30.45
C ARG A 43 -7.22 0.53 29.12
N LYS A 44 -8.30 -0.26 29.19
CA LYS A 44 -9.31 -0.59 28.16
C LYS A 44 -10.01 0.62 27.49
N HIS A 45 -9.34 1.76 27.29
CA HIS A 45 -9.96 2.91 26.65
C HIS A 45 -9.75 2.83 25.14
N GLU A 46 -10.84 2.55 24.43
CA GLU A 46 -10.93 2.63 22.98
C GLU A 46 -10.57 4.05 22.54
N PHE A 47 -9.37 4.21 21.96
CA PHE A 47 -8.89 5.50 21.45
C PHE A 47 -9.74 5.95 20.24
N LEU A 48 -10.06 5.02 19.35
CA LEU A 48 -11.00 5.19 18.26
C LEU A 48 -12.22 4.33 18.56
N SER A 49 -13.41 4.94 18.57
CA SER A 49 -14.68 4.24 18.70
C SER A 49 -15.47 4.32 17.39
N PRO A 50 -16.38 3.37 17.11
CA PRO A 50 -17.25 3.42 15.94
C PRO A 50 -18.05 4.74 15.86
N ALA A 51 -18.50 5.27 17.00
CA ALA A 51 -19.23 6.52 17.08
C ALA A 51 -18.39 7.73 16.62
N LEU A 52 -17.10 7.77 16.98
CA LEU A 52 -16.20 8.85 16.58
C LEU A 52 -15.95 8.83 15.07
N LEU A 53 -15.67 7.65 14.50
CA LEU A 53 -15.44 7.52 13.05
C LEU A 53 -16.70 7.87 12.25
N ARG A 54 -17.89 7.49 12.75
CA ARG A 54 -19.17 7.90 12.16
C ARG A 54 -19.38 9.41 12.25
N ALA A 55 -19.03 10.04 13.36
CA ALA A 55 -19.11 11.49 13.50
C ALA A 55 -18.11 12.21 12.56
N LEU A 56 -16.90 11.68 12.39
CA LEU A 56 -15.93 12.16 11.41
C LEU A 56 -16.50 12.11 10.00
N GLY A 57 -17.14 11.00 9.60
CA GLY A 57 -17.76 10.91 8.27
C GLY A 57 -18.89 11.92 8.05
N LYS A 58 -19.71 12.18 9.08
CA LYS A 58 -20.82 13.15 8.99
C LYS A 58 -20.34 14.61 9.02
N GLN A 59 -19.37 14.95 9.86
CA GLN A 59 -18.92 16.33 10.08
C GLN A 59 -17.78 16.76 9.15
N CYS A 60 -17.10 15.79 8.51
CA CYS A 60 -15.96 16.01 7.64
C CYS A 60 -16.18 15.34 6.27
N PRO A 61 -17.19 15.74 5.48
CA PRO A 61 -17.50 15.09 4.19
C PRO A 61 -16.36 15.21 3.16
N SER A 62 -15.46 16.17 3.32
CA SER A 62 -14.27 16.35 2.46
C SER A 62 -13.04 15.59 2.94
N LEU A 63 -13.16 14.73 3.96
CA LEU A 63 -12.04 13.93 4.45
C LEU A 63 -11.72 12.82 3.44
N HIS A 64 -10.58 12.96 2.75
CA HIS A 64 -10.15 12.02 1.71
C HIS A 64 -8.98 11.14 2.13
N HIS A 65 -8.18 11.58 3.12
CA HIS A 65 -7.00 10.84 3.58
C HIS A 65 -7.04 10.61 5.10
N LEU A 66 -6.95 9.35 5.51
CA LEU A 66 -6.82 8.96 6.91
C LEU A 66 -5.53 8.16 7.12
N CYS A 67 -4.71 8.60 8.06
CA CYS A 67 -3.51 7.88 8.49
C CYS A 67 -3.63 7.50 9.95
N LEU A 68 -3.58 6.20 10.24
CA LEU A 68 -3.58 5.64 11.58
C LEU A 68 -2.22 4.99 11.83
N THR A 69 -1.60 5.36 12.95
CA THR A 69 -0.32 4.77 13.37
C THR A 69 -0.44 4.24 14.79
N GLN A 70 0.07 3.04 15.07
CA GLN A 70 0.03 2.47 16.43
C GLN A 70 -1.39 2.46 17.03
N ALA A 71 -2.35 1.95 16.27
CA ALA A 71 -3.76 1.91 16.69
C ALA A 71 -4.29 0.46 16.72
N ASP A 72 -5.08 0.15 17.74
CA ASP A 72 -5.86 -1.09 17.83
C ASP A 72 -7.23 -0.88 17.18
N LEU A 73 -7.48 -1.58 16.08
CA LEU A 73 -8.70 -1.49 15.27
C LEU A 73 -9.50 -2.80 15.31
N ARG A 74 -9.12 -3.78 16.15
CA ARG A 74 -9.72 -5.13 16.17
C ARG A 74 -11.23 -5.14 16.44
N ARG A 75 -11.74 -4.12 17.14
CA ARG A 75 -13.18 -3.97 17.46
C ARG A 75 -13.91 -2.99 16.54
N LEU A 76 -13.20 -2.38 15.60
CA LEU A 76 -13.78 -1.39 14.71
C LEU A 76 -14.22 -2.08 13.42
N PRO A 77 -15.53 -2.12 13.12
CA PRO A 77 -15.98 -2.61 11.84
C PRO A 77 -15.64 -1.58 10.74
N TYR A 78 -15.45 -2.06 9.52
CA TYR A 78 -15.01 -1.23 8.40
C TYR A 78 -16.12 -0.32 7.85
N ASP A 79 -17.38 -0.68 8.07
CA ASP A 79 -18.55 0.14 7.71
C ASP A 79 -18.63 1.49 8.47
N CYS A 80 -17.88 1.62 9.56
CA CYS A 80 -17.78 2.85 10.34
C CYS A 80 -16.73 3.82 9.78
N ILE A 81 -15.91 3.38 8.83
CA ILE A 81 -14.93 4.22 8.16
C ILE A 81 -15.67 5.22 7.25
N PRO A 82 -15.29 6.52 7.25
CA PRO A 82 -15.91 7.52 6.41
C PRO A 82 -15.88 7.14 4.92
N SER A 83 -17.05 7.13 4.27
CA SER A 83 -17.19 6.78 2.84
C SER A 83 -16.52 7.78 1.89
N SER A 84 -16.23 9.00 2.34
CA SER A 84 -15.51 10.03 1.61
C SER A 84 -14.02 9.72 1.38
N LEU A 85 -13.48 8.72 2.09
CA LEU A 85 -12.07 8.38 2.02
C LEU A 85 -11.70 7.76 0.68
N LYS A 86 -10.62 8.31 0.11
CA LYS A 86 -9.95 7.79 -1.08
C LYS A 86 -8.60 7.17 -0.74
N SER A 87 -8.04 7.50 0.42
CA SER A 87 -6.71 7.08 0.81
C SER A 87 -6.64 6.70 2.29
N MET A 88 -6.05 5.55 2.56
CA MET A 88 -5.87 5.04 3.90
C MET A 88 -4.45 4.54 4.12
N LYS A 89 -3.85 4.96 5.24
CA LYS A 89 -2.56 4.47 5.69
C LYS A 89 -2.68 3.86 7.07
N LEU A 90 -2.32 2.58 7.20
CA LEU A 90 -2.19 1.89 8.47
C LEU A 90 -0.72 1.58 8.71
N SER A 91 -0.21 1.97 9.87
CA SER A 91 1.17 1.67 10.25
C SER A 91 1.26 1.15 11.68
N LYS A 92 1.76 -0.06 11.87
CA LYS A 92 1.81 -0.69 13.20
C LYS A 92 0.41 -0.74 13.82
N CYS A 93 -0.58 -1.20 13.05
CA CYS A 93 -1.95 -1.30 13.51
C CYS A 93 -2.33 -2.76 13.72
N GLU A 94 -3.28 -3.01 14.61
CA GLU A 94 -3.95 -4.30 14.74
C GLU A 94 -5.31 -4.21 14.04
N ILE A 95 -5.59 -5.12 13.12
CA ILE A 95 -6.84 -5.14 12.34
C ILE A 95 -7.55 -6.50 12.51
N PRO A 96 -8.90 -6.54 12.45
CA PRO A 96 -9.64 -7.79 12.49
C PRO A 96 -9.54 -8.54 11.16
N ALA A 97 -9.59 -9.88 11.20
CA ALA A 97 -9.46 -10.74 10.02
C ALA A 97 -10.50 -10.46 8.91
N VAL A 98 -11.65 -9.92 9.29
CA VAL A 98 -12.79 -9.66 8.41
C VAL A 98 -12.94 -8.18 8.05
N TRP A 99 -11.91 -7.33 8.26
CA TRP A 99 -12.11 -5.89 8.21
C TRP A 99 -12.66 -5.40 6.88
N PHE A 100 -11.98 -5.67 5.78
CA PHE A 100 -12.43 -5.27 4.44
C PHE A 100 -13.59 -6.12 3.92
N GLN A 101 -14.22 -6.97 4.73
CA GLN A 101 -15.37 -7.74 4.30
C GLN A 101 -16.61 -6.85 4.29
N ARG A 102 -17.42 -6.98 3.24
CA ARG A 102 -18.72 -6.32 3.20
C ARG A 102 -19.62 -6.95 4.26
N SER A 103 -19.93 -6.19 5.31
CA SER A 103 -20.93 -6.58 6.30
C SER A 103 -22.30 -6.59 5.62
N VAL A 104 -22.96 -7.75 5.56
CA VAL A 104 -24.38 -7.87 5.20
C VAL A 104 -25.18 -7.64 6.48
N SER A 105 -25.08 -6.45 7.08
CA SER A 105 -25.92 -6.09 8.20
C SER A 105 -27.26 -5.53 7.65
N PRO A 106 -28.40 -6.17 7.95
CA PRO A 106 -29.69 -5.82 7.34
C PRO A 106 -30.22 -4.44 7.76
N GLU A 107 -29.69 -3.85 8.84
CA GLU A 107 -30.28 -2.65 9.45
C GLU A 107 -29.73 -1.33 8.91
N THR A 108 -28.57 -1.30 8.23
CA THR A 108 -28.11 -0.09 7.50
C THR A 108 -27.23 -0.47 6.31
N PRO A 109 -27.71 -0.38 5.05
CA PRO A 109 -26.83 -0.49 3.89
C PRO A 109 -25.90 0.74 3.86
N ARG A 110 -24.68 0.59 4.38
CA ARG A 110 -23.69 1.66 4.39
C ARG A 110 -22.77 1.52 3.19
N VAL A 111 -22.53 2.66 2.53
CA VAL A 111 -21.58 2.77 1.43
C VAL A 111 -20.17 2.64 2.00
N LEU A 112 -19.45 1.60 1.59
CA LEU A 112 -18.04 1.42 1.92
C LEU A 112 -17.18 2.47 1.18
N PRO A 113 -16.06 2.91 1.78
CA PRO A 113 -15.16 3.83 1.09
C PRO A 113 -14.57 3.19 -0.16
N GLN A 114 -14.59 3.94 -1.26
CA GLN A 114 -13.97 3.57 -2.53
C GLN A 114 -12.51 4.03 -2.53
N LEU A 115 -11.66 3.24 -1.87
CA LEU A 115 -10.24 3.54 -1.74
C LEU A 115 -9.54 3.45 -3.10
N GLN A 116 -8.69 4.43 -3.36
CA GLN A 116 -7.78 4.48 -4.51
C GLN A 116 -6.33 4.27 -4.06
N HIS A 117 -5.99 4.64 -2.82
CA HIS A 117 -4.63 4.53 -2.30
C HIS A 117 -4.61 3.83 -0.94
N LEU A 118 -3.94 2.69 -0.87
CA LEU A 118 -3.81 1.92 0.37
C LEU A 118 -2.34 1.75 0.73
N VAL A 119 -1.99 2.11 1.97
CA VAL A 119 -0.66 1.88 2.53
C VAL A 119 -0.79 1.06 3.79
N ILE A 120 -0.24 -0.15 3.78
CA ILE A 120 -0.15 -1.04 4.93
C ILE A 120 1.32 -1.20 5.30
N HIS A 121 1.69 -0.78 6.50
CA HIS A 121 3.06 -0.87 6.99
C HIS A 121 3.11 -1.56 8.34
N ASN A 122 3.83 -2.67 8.44
CA ASN A 122 4.04 -3.42 9.68
C ASN A 122 2.74 -3.69 10.43
N THR A 123 1.74 -4.25 9.72
CA THR A 123 0.42 -4.62 10.26
C THR A 123 0.38 -6.14 10.27
N PRO A 124 0.75 -6.81 11.38
CA PRO A 124 1.03 -8.25 11.39
C PRO A 124 -0.17 -9.11 11.00
N ALA A 125 -1.38 -8.64 11.30
CA ALA A 125 -2.62 -9.34 10.96
C ALA A 125 -2.98 -9.30 9.47
N PHE A 126 -2.41 -8.38 8.68
CA PHE A 126 -2.74 -8.24 7.25
C PHE A 126 -2.29 -9.47 6.46
N SER A 127 -3.23 -10.08 5.73
CA SER A 127 -3.09 -11.39 5.09
C SER A 127 -3.75 -11.41 3.70
N ASP A 128 -3.59 -12.54 3.00
CA ASP A 128 -4.19 -12.79 1.68
C ASP A 128 -5.68 -12.46 1.60
N GLN A 129 -6.46 -12.82 2.63
CA GLN A 129 -7.89 -12.55 2.67
C GLN A 129 -8.19 -11.05 2.73
N HIS A 130 -7.37 -10.28 3.44
CA HIS A 130 -7.53 -8.83 3.52
C HIS A 130 -7.28 -8.18 2.15
N LEU A 131 -6.23 -8.62 1.45
CA LEU A 131 -5.90 -8.11 0.13
C LEU A 131 -7.01 -8.43 -0.88
N LEU A 132 -7.51 -9.67 -0.90
CA LEU A 132 -8.61 -10.07 -1.77
C LEU A 132 -9.89 -9.27 -1.49
N ASN A 133 -10.21 -9.09 -0.21
CA ASN A 133 -11.40 -8.35 0.20
C ASN A 133 -11.34 -6.88 -0.25
N ILE A 134 -10.19 -6.21 -0.10
CA ILE A 134 -10.08 -4.81 -0.53
C ILE A 134 -10.00 -4.66 -2.05
N SER A 135 -9.30 -5.58 -2.75
CA SER A 135 -9.17 -5.54 -4.20
C SER A 135 -10.50 -5.78 -4.91
N SER A 136 -11.33 -6.70 -4.41
CA SER A 136 -12.64 -7.02 -5.02
C SER A 136 -13.70 -5.93 -4.84
N GLN A 137 -13.47 -4.95 -3.97
CA GLN A 137 -14.47 -3.93 -3.60
C GLN A 137 -14.16 -2.53 -4.13
N THR A 138 -12.92 -2.29 -4.55
CA THR A 138 -12.40 -0.96 -4.87
C THR A 138 -11.43 -1.01 -6.04
N SER A 139 -11.44 0.00 -6.91
CA SER A 139 -10.41 0.16 -7.95
C SER A 139 -9.21 0.91 -7.34
N LEU A 140 -8.23 0.15 -6.87
CA LEU A 140 -6.99 0.68 -6.30
C LEU A 140 -6.07 1.19 -7.41
N LYS A 141 -5.56 2.40 -7.24
CA LYS A 141 -4.52 3.02 -8.06
C LYS A 141 -3.13 2.89 -7.46
N THR A 142 -3.04 2.89 -6.13
CA THR A 142 -1.77 2.74 -5.41
C THR A 142 -1.90 1.76 -4.27
N LEU A 143 -1.00 0.79 -4.23
CA LEU A 143 -0.90 -0.20 -3.18
C LEU A 143 0.54 -0.26 -2.66
N THR A 144 0.72 0.08 -1.39
CA THR A 144 2.00 -0.08 -0.70
C THR A 144 1.82 -1.07 0.44
N LEU A 145 2.50 -2.19 0.36
CA LEU A 145 2.56 -3.20 1.42
C LEU A 145 3.99 -3.26 1.93
N SER A 146 4.17 -3.11 3.23
CA SER A 146 5.48 -3.14 3.85
C SER A 146 5.43 -3.95 5.13
N ARG A 147 6.34 -4.92 5.31
CA ARG A 147 6.37 -5.81 6.48
C ARG A 147 5.02 -6.49 6.73
N THR A 148 4.47 -7.09 5.68
CA THR A 148 3.22 -7.87 5.73
C THR A 148 3.55 -9.34 5.60
N TYR A 149 3.98 -9.97 6.68
CA TYR A 149 4.54 -11.34 6.68
C TYR A 149 3.50 -12.46 6.47
N ARG A 150 2.20 -12.17 6.58
CA ARG A 150 1.12 -13.14 6.33
C ARG A 150 0.54 -13.03 4.91
N LEU A 151 1.13 -12.17 4.08
CA LEU A 151 0.81 -12.08 2.66
C LEU A 151 1.72 -13.05 1.90
N THR A 152 1.11 -13.92 1.11
CA THR A 152 1.80 -14.94 0.31
C THR A 152 1.55 -14.74 -1.18
N ASP A 153 2.25 -15.52 -2.01
CA ASP A 153 2.05 -15.53 -3.46
C ASP A 153 0.59 -15.87 -3.83
N ALA A 154 -0.06 -16.74 -3.06
CA ALA A 154 -1.47 -17.10 -3.28
C ALA A 154 -2.41 -15.90 -3.06
N GLY A 155 -2.07 -15.01 -2.13
CA GLY A 155 -2.80 -13.76 -1.92
C GLY A 155 -2.72 -12.83 -3.14
N ILE A 156 -1.52 -12.65 -3.68
CA ILE A 156 -1.31 -11.86 -4.90
C ILE A 156 -2.02 -12.52 -6.08
N GLN A 157 -1.89 -13.83 -6.27
CA GLN A 157 -2.57 -14.58 -7.33
C GLN A 157 -4.09 -14.34 -7.33
N ARG A 158 -4.73 -14.43 -6.15
CA ARG A 158 -6.18 -14.26 -6.02
C ARG A 158 -6.62 -12.81 -6.19
N ALA A 159 -5.80 -11.85 -5.79
CA ALA A 159 -6.12 -10.42 -5.85
C ALA A 159 -5.78 -9.78 -7.20
N ALA A 160 -4.79 -10.28 -7.92
CA ALA A 160 -4.25 -9.67 -9.15
C ALA A 160 -5.31 -9.40 -10.24
N PRO A 161 -6.30 -10.29 -10.50
CA PRO A 161 -7.37 -9.99 -11.47
C PRO A 161 -8.26 -8.79 -11.12
N TYR A 162 -8.25 -8.33 -9.86
CA TYR A 162 -9.01 -7.16 -9.42
C TYR A 162 -8.14 -5.90 -9.31
N LEU A 163 -6.85 -5.98 -9.68
CA LEU A 163 -5.87 -4.89 -9.57
C LEU A 163 -5.39 -4.42 -10.96
N GLU A 164 -6.22 -4.56 -11.98
CA GLU A 164 -5.87 -4.23 -13.38
C GLU A 164 -5.63 -2.72 -13.58
N ASP A 165 -6.32 -1.89 -12.80
CA ASP A 165 -6.22 -0.42 -12.79
C ASP A 165 -5.05 0.12 -11.96
N LEU A 166 -4.28 -0.76 -11.31
CA LEU A 166 -3.22 -0.37 -10.38
C LEU A 166 -2.06 0.29 -11.14
N GLU A 167 -1.68 1.49 -10.72
CA GLU A 167 -0.64 2.30 -11.36
C GLU A 167 0.68 2.25 -10.59
N CYS A 168 0.61 2.03 -9.27
CA CYS A 168 1.77 2.00 -8.40
C CYS A 168 1.67 0.85 -7.39
N LEU A 169 2.63 -0.07 -7.43
CA LEU A 169 2.75 -1.19 -6.51
C LEU A 169 4.11 -1.14 -5.81
N VAL A 170 4.09 -1.08 -4.49
CA VAL A 170 5.30 -1.09 -3.66
C VAL A 170 5.20 -2.23 -2.67
N LEU A 171 6.10 -3.20 -2.76
CA LEU A 171 6.19 -4.34 -1.87
C LEU A 171 7.54 -4.27 -1.16
N ARG A 172 7.53 -4.08 0.17
CA ARG A 172 8.75 -3.99 0.97
C ARG A 172 8.75 -5.00 2.11
N GLN A 173 9.82 -5.78 2.29
CA GLN A 173 9.90 -6.76 3.37
C GLN A 173 8.66 -7.68 3.43
N CYS A 174 8.17 -8.08 2.25
CA CYS A 174 7.13 -9.08 2.05
C CYS A 174 7.80 -10.44 1.75
N THR A 175 7.06 -11.54 1.84
CA THR A 175 7.57 -12.88 1.51
C THR A 175 6.96 -13.34 0.19
N ILE A 176 7.36 -12.70 -0.91
CA ILE A 176 6.85 -13.01 -2.25
C ILE A 176 7.95 -13.57 -3.16
N THR A 177 7.58 -14.38 -4.14
CA THR A 177 8.50 -15.04 -5.09
C THR A 177 8.16 -14.72 -6.54
N ASP A 178 8.91 -15.31 -7.49
CA ASP A 178 8.63 -15.26 -8.93
C ASP A 178 7.17 -15.64 -9.26
N ALA A 179 6.53 -16.51 -8.46
CA ALA A 179 5.14 -16.88 -8.65
C ALA A 179 4.19 -15.67 -8.53
N ALA A 180 4.35 -14.84 -7.50
CA ALA A 180 3.57 -13.59 -7.39
C ALA A 180 3.86 -12.63 -8.54
N VAL A 181 5.13 -12.51 -8.93
CA VAL A 181 5.57 -11.60 -10.00
C VAL A 181 4.99 -12.01 -11.35
N HIS A 182 4.85 -13.31 -11.61
CA HIS A 182 4.14 -13.82 -12.77
C HIS A 182 2.70 -13.28 -12.84
N PHE A 183 1.94 -13.33 -11.74
CA PHE A 183 0.57 -12.82 -11.71
C PHE A 183 0.50 -11.30 -11.80
N ILE A 184 1.45 -10.57 -11.19
CA ILE A 184 1.60 -9.12 -11.35
C ILE A 184 1.78 -8.77 -12.83
N GLY A 185 2.77 -9.39 -13.49
CA GLY A 185 3.05 -9.20 -14.91
C GLY A 185 1.87 -9.57 -15.81
N ARG A 186 1.08 -10.59 -15.43
CA ARG A 186 -0.08 -11.05 -16.18
C ARG A 186 -1.28 -10.10 -16.13
N HIS A 187 -1.62 -9.53 -14.97
CA HIS A 187 -2.89 -8.81 -14.79
C HIS A 187 -2.75 -7.29 -14.65
N MET A 188 -1.68 -6.79 -14.02
CA MET A 188 -1.58 -5.37 -13.63
C MET A 188 -1.00 -4.49 -14.75
N LYS A 189 -1.65 -4.49 -15.92
CA LYS A 189 -1.12 -3.89 -17.16
C LYS A 189 -0.96 -2.36 -17.13
N GLN A 190 -1.67 -1.69 -16.22
CA GLN A 190 -1.61 -0.23 -16.06
C GLN A 190 -0.49 0.22 -15.10
N LEU A 191 0.34 -0.70 -14.58
CA LEU A 191 1.43 -0.34 -13.69
C LEU A 191 2.44 0.58 -14.38
N ARG A 192 2.68 1.73 -13.74
CA ARG A 192 3.70 2.72 -14.11
C ARG A 192 4.89 2.68 -13.15
N SER A 193 4.66 2.32 -11.89
CA SER A 193 5.70 2.23 -10.87
C SER A 193 5.60 0.90 -10.12
N LEU A 194 6.71 0.16 -10.11
CA LEU A 194 6.83 -1.10 -9.41
C LEU A 194 8.10 -1.11 -8.58
N GLU A 195 7.94 -1.39 -7.28
CA GLU A 195 9.05 -1.51 -6.35
C GLU A 195 8.98 -2.82 -5.58
N PHE A 196 10.11 -3.53 -5.57
CA PHE A 196 10.38 -4.64 -4.66
C PHE A 196 11.61 -4.28 -3.81
N SER A 197 11.45 -4.22 -2.48
CA SER A 197 12.53 -3.85 -1.56
C SER A 197 12.63 -4.81 -0.39
N ASP A 198 13.75 -5.53 -0.24
CA ASP A 198 13.99 -6.56 0.79
C ASP A 198 12.84 -7.59 0.88
N SER A 199 12.12 -7.79 -0.21
CA SER A 199 10.80 -8.42 -0.23
C SER A 199 10.69 -9.65 -1.13
N CYS A 200 11.74 -10.00 -1.85
CA CYS A 200 11.62 -11.00 -2.90
C CYS A 200 12.88 -11.83 -3.10
N PHE A 201 12.64 -13.13 -3.30
CA PHE A 201 13.60 -14.04 -3.94
C PHE A 201 13.34 -13.99 -5.45
N LEU A 202 13.54 -12.81 -6.06
CA LEU A 202 13.33 -12.64 -7.49
C LEU A 202 14.51 -13.23 -8.26
N THR A 203 14.21 -14.08 -9.25
CA THR A 203 15.20 -14.58 -10.21
C THR A 203 15.00 -13.94 -11.59
N ASP A 204 15.91 -14.24 -12.52
CA ASP A 204 15.80 -13.83 -13.92
C ASP A 204 14.45 -14.23 -14.55
N ALA A 205 13.89 -15.39 -14.15
CA ALA A 205 12.59 -15.86 -14.66
C ALA A 205 11.42 -15.00 -14.16
N GLY A 206 11.42 -14.64 -12.89
CA GLY A 206 10.44 -13.71 -12.33
C GLY A 206 10.56 -12.32 -12.95
N LEU A 207 11.79 -11.83 -13.13
CA LEU A 207 12.05 -10.55 -13.78
C LEU A 207 11.51 -10.56 -15.23
N ALA A 208 11.75 -11.61 -16.00
CA ALA A 208 11.23 -11.75 -17.37
C ALA A 208 9.70 -11.63 -17.46
N CYS A 209 8.96 -12.03 -16.43
CA CYS A 209 7.50 -11.86 -16.39
C CYS A 209 7.07 -10.38 -16.39
N LEU A 210 7.92 -9.47 -15.90
CA LEU A 210 7.65 -8.03 -15.91
C LEU A 210 7.72 -7.40 -17.30
N ALA A 211 8.34 -8.08 -18.28
CA ALA A 211 8.40 -7.63 -19.67
C ALA A 211 7.02 -7.39 -20.30
N ALA A 212 5.96 -7.94 -19.71
CA ALA A 212 4.58 -7.76 -20.15
C ALA A 212 3.94 -6.43 -19.66
N LEU A 213 4.60 -5.66 -18.81
CA LEU A 213 4.11 -4.38 -18.24
C LEU A 213 4.51 -3.19 -19.12
N LYS A 214 3.92 -3.06 -20.31
CA LYS A 214 4.36 -2.09 -21.33
C LYS A 214 4.24 -0.60 -20.93
N CYS A 215 3.47 -0.30 -19.89
CA CYS A 215 3.31 1.05 -19.33
C CYS A 215 4.28 1.35 -18.18
N LEU A 216 5.18 0.42 -17.82
CA LEU A 216 6.06 0.61 -16.68
C LEU A 216 7.11 1.69 -16.97
N GLU A 217 7.15 2.71 -16.12
CA GLU A 217 8.05 3.86 -16.22
C GLU A 217 9.17 3.80 -15.17
N THR A 218 8.89 3.22 -14.01
CA THR A 218 9.82 3.12 -12.89
C THR A 218 9.84 1.71 -12.34
N LEU A 219 11.02 1.08 -12.33
CA LEU A 219 11.27 -0.22 -11.74
C LEU A 219 12.38 -0.11 -10.69
N HIS A 220 12.02 -0.38 -9.44
CA HIS A 220 12.97 -0.40 -8.32
C HIS A 220 13.08 -1.82 -7.77
N LEU A 221 14.28 -2.36 -7.79
CA LEU A 221 14.65 -3.67 -7.31
C LEU A 221 15.74 -3.49 -6.28
N GLN A 222 15.37 -3.49 -5.00
CA GLN A 222 16.32 -3.39 -3.90
C GLN A 222 16.31 -4.70 -3.11
N SER A 223 17.23 -5.61 -3.38
CA SER A 223 17.20 -6.93 -2.74
C SER A 223 18.49 -7.69 -3.02
N ARG A 224 18.83 -8.68 -2.18
CA ARG A 224 19.84 -9.72 -2.49
C ARG A 224 19.34 -10.68 -3.59
N CYS A 225 18.70 -10.16 -4.63
CA CYS A 225 18.25 -10.93 -5.77
C CYS A 225 19.47 -11.40 -6.56
N LYS A 226 19.43 -12.64 -7.02
CA LYS A 226 20.44 -13.17 -7.96
C LYS A 226 19.97 -12.88 -9.37
N LEU A 227 20.10 -11.63 -9.79
CA LEU A 227 19.77 -11.21 -11.16
C LEU A 227 21.03 -11.16 -12.01
N SER A 228 20.96 -11.70 -13.22
CA SER A 228 22.04 -11.54 -14.19
C SER A 228 21.96 -10.17 -14.87
N PRO A 229 23.09 -9.59 -15.28
CA PRO A 229 23.10 -8.36 -16.10
C PRO A 229 22.28 -8.51 -17.38
N GLY A 230 22.29 -9.71 -17.98
CA GLY A 230 21.52 -10.02 -19.19
C GLY A 230 20.01 -9.93 -18.97
N ALA A 231 19.52 -10.40 -17.82
CA ALA A 231 18.09 -10.31 -17.49
C ALA A 231 17.63 -8.85 -17.29
N ILE A 232 18.46 -8.02 -16.64
CA ILE A 232 18.18 -6.57 -16.50
C ILE A 232 18.09 -5.91 -17.88
N ILE A 233 19.08 -6.17 -18.76
CA ILE A 233 19.10 -5.62 -20.12
C ILE A 233 17.85 -6.07 -20.90
N ALA A 234 17.53 -7.36 -20.86
CA ALA A 234 16.38 -7.93 -21.58
C ALA A 234 15.05 -7.29 -21.14
N VAL A 235 14.84 -7.10 -19.83
CA VAL A 235 13.62 -6.46 -19.34
C VAL A 235 13.55 -5.00 -19.74
N CYS A 236 14.66 -4.27 -19.69
CA CYS A 236 14.62 -2.89 -20.14
C CYS A 236 14.37 -2.74 -21.63
N GLN A 237 14.94 -3.62 -22.47
CA GLN A 237 14.64 -3.65 -23.90
C GLN A 237 13.16 -3.98 -24.17
N ALA A 238 12.55 -4.82 -23.34
CA ALA A 238 11.14 -5.17 -23.46
C ALA A 238 10.17 -4.09 -22.94
N LEU A 239 10.65 -3.12 -22.16
CA LEU A 239 9.86 -2.08 -21.50
C LEU A 239 10.09 -0.70 -22.16
N PRO A 240 9.30 -0.33 -23.18
CA PRO A 240 9.57 0.86 -23.99
C PRO A 240 9.37 2.19 -23.26
N GLN A 241 8.62 2.19 -22.16
CA GLN A 241 8.34 3.39 -21.35
C GLN A 241 9.25 3.52 -20.12
N LEU A 242 10.17 2.58 -19.90
CA LEU A 242 11.01 2.56 -18.71
C LEU A 242 11.99 3.73 -18.73
N ARG A 243 11.87 4.61 -17.73
CA ARG A 243 12.69 5.81 -17.58
C ARG A 243 13.62 5.74 -16.39
N ASN A 244 13.23 5.01 -15.35
CA ASN A 244 13.98 4.92 -14.11
C ASN A 244 14.14 3.45 -13.72
N LEU A 245 15.38 3.00 -13.64
CA LEU A 245 15.75 1.68 -13.13
C LEU A 245 16.66 1.85 -11.93
N ASN A 246 16.26 1.31 -10.78
CA ASN A 246 17.09 1.20 -9.60
C ASN A 246 17.28 -0.29 -9.28
N VAL A 247 18.54 -0.72 -9.14
CA VAL A 247 18.92 -2.12 -8.84
C VAL A 247 19.83 -2.21 -7.62
N ASN A 248 19.60 -1.38 -6.61
CA ASN A 248 20.44 -1.31 -5.42
C ASN A 248 20.53 -2.64 -4.65
N GLY A 249 21.69 -2.94 -4.08
CA GLY A 249 21.94 -4.16 -3.32
C GLY A 249 22.11 -5.42 -4.18
N ILE A 250 22.18 -5.28 -5.51
CA ILE A 250 22.61 -6.33 -6.43
C ILE A 250 24.08 -6.09 -6.78
N ASP A 251 24.91 -7.08 -6.47
CA ASP A 251 26.35 -7.00 -6.71
C ASP A 251 26.64 -7.32 -8.19
N PHE A 252 26.98 -6.28 -8.95
CA PHE A 252 27.41 -6.39 -10.33
C PHE A 252 28.86 -5.92 -10.44
N GLU A 253 29.65 -6.66 -11.22
CA GLU A 253 30.98 -6.18 -11.63
C GLU A 253 30.84 -4.85 -12.42
N ASP A 254 31.81 -3.95 -12.28
CA ASP A 254 31.80 -2.64 -12.95
C ASP A 254 31.59 -2.74 -14.47
N GLN A 255 32.18 -3.76 -15.10
CA GLN A 255 32.02 -4.01 -16.53
C GLN A 255 30.57 -4.36 -16.91
N ALA A 256 29.84 -5.05 -16.03
CA ALA A 256 28.43 -5.36 -16.23
C ALA A 256 27.56 -4.11 -16.06
N ILE A 257 27.87 -3.26 -15.08
CA ILE A 257 27.19 -1.96 -14.88
C ILE A 257 27.34 -1.10 -16.14
N HIS A 258 28.54 -0.99 -16.69
CA HIS A 258 28.77 -0.24 -17.93
C HIS A 258 27.98 -0.82 -19.12
N LYS A 259 27.91 -2.15 -19.27
CA LYS A 259 27.10 -2.79 -20.32
C LYS A 259 25.62 -2.52 -20.15
N ILE A 260 25.10 -2.55 -18.92
CA ILE A 260 23.72 -2.22 -18.62
C ILE A 260 23.45 -0.76 -18.98
N GLN A 261 24.26 0.19 -18.50
CA GLN A 261 24.10 1.62 -18.80
C GLN A 261 24.16 1.90 -20.31
N ALA A 262 25.10 1.30 -21.04
CA ALA A 262 25.23 1.45 -22.49
C ALA A 262 24.01 0.91 -23.25
N SER A 263 23.35 -0.13 -22.72
CA SER A 263 22.13 -0.72 -23.29
C SER A 263 20.86 0.07 -22.98
N LEU A 264 20.96 1.14 -22.19
CA LEU A 264 19.84 1.92 -21.63
C LEU A 264 19.93 3.42 -21.96
N PRO A 265 19.95 3.81 -23.25
CA PRO A 265 20.21 5.19 -23.64
C PRO A 265 19.16 6.20 -23.12
N ASN A 266 17.94 5.75 -22.84
CA ASN A 266 16.81 6.61 -22.40
C ASN A 266 16.35 6.32 -20.95
N CYS A 267 17.07 5.46 -20.21
CA CYS A 267 16.69 5.07 -18.85
C CYS A 267 17.77 5.47 -17.85
N ARG A 268 17.37 6.20 -16.80
CA ARG A 268 18.23 6.53 -15.66
C ARG A 268 18.47 5.27 -14.86
N PHE A 269 19.72 4.81 -14.87
CA PHE A 269 20.18 3.66 -14.13
C PHE A 269 20.85 4.08 -12.82
N GLN A 270 20.39 3.51 -11.70
CA GLN A 270 21.01 3.64 -10.39
C GLN A 270 21.35 2.25 -9.84
N CYS A 271 22.61 2.08 -9.44
CA CYS A 271 23.10 0.88 -8.77
C CYS A 271 24.04 1.34 -7.66
N ALA A 272 23.71 0.97 -6.42
CA ALA A 272 24.54 1.14 -5.25
C ALA A 272 24.68 -0.22 -4.57
N PRO A 273 25.87 -0.56 -4.05
CA PRO A 273 26.10 -1.80 -3.30
C PRO A 273 25.28 -1.86 -2.00
#